data_AF-A0AAD7K0A1-F1
#
_entry.id   AF-A0AAD7K0A1-F1
#
_cell.length_a   1.000
_cell.length_b   1.000
_cell.length_c   1.000
_cell.angle_alpha   90.00
_cell.angle_beta   90.00
_cell.angle_gamma   90.00
#
_symmetry.space_group_name_H-M   'P 1'
#
loop_
_entity.id
_entity.type
_entity.pdbx_description
1 polymer ?
#
loop_
_entity_poly.entity_id
_entity_poly.type
_entity_poly.pdbx_seq_one_letter_code
_entity_poly.pdbx_strand_id
1 'polypeptide(L)'
;MARITLADWTCTINECVDPLDGDGLDSDFSHYAAKVPYGWIVAQKAMGKMFPRMSPRMTERAEILKGDVSLSHCATLHDHRIPNPPGTRKLLDGNNLRSLRAKGIRTIVDVGLWKASDSATGYTFVPRKQTFEGKWSTPAKESWNKAVQLLSRTHLTWLFNGSDDLLLQRAARRNIAENTLRRLANTIPLAPSPTAMGRQIWATDGSMTPASAGLMQPKSVTAAITGPTTLVLRIEGRNIASTQGELTALVAGILFTDATTSSPRLYTDYLNAVNMIEDSRSSVNQDSKLRRMNARSYYRWILSLAKEKDVEVLHTKGHTDELSLPSQMNYEADHYASTSQRHLDPIPFAPVPTFFMDDYNFYSDRDGWIESNIRQLVDMVLAQNTSEALAVGNHQRMLTSVYETRPPPEFPYIRAYSAFSATVQLYARSGQLATADTLAKRNKIESEQCRFGCDAAEDMHHLFVDCKRYSDWRVKAAEELTKKTEKKLNEKGVEEAAQKRLLSAAKSLFSRNDDIWPLKHSFYYLGHIPPLDSLLPANTPLNGLARERLLHHFASDWHLVAIRLAGRIFGDYQREMAKQNTPLKMRGRR
;
A
#
# COMPACT_ATOMS: atom_id res chain seq x y z
N MET A 1 -20.99 -21.09 -8.71
CA MET A 1 -19.86 -21.92 -8.25
C MET A 1 -19.00 -21.21 -7.21
N ALA A 2 -18.21 -20.18 -7.53
CA ALA A 2 -17.34 -19.52 -6.54
C ALA A 2 -18.04 -19.06 -5.25
N ARG A 3 -19.23 -18.45 -5.34
CA ARG A 3 -20.03 -18.07 -4.16
C ARG A 3 -20.53 -19.26 -3.33
N ILE A 4 -20.85 -20.37 -3.99
CA ILE A 4 -21.29 -21.59 -3.32
C ILE A 4 -20.10 -22.18 -2.56
N THR A 5 -18.95 -22.28 -3.22
CA THR A 5 -17.70 -22.74 -2.59
C THR A 5 -17.30 -21.85 -1.42
N LEU A 6 -17.40 -20.52 -1.55
CA LEU A 6 -17.12 -19.60 -0.44
C LEU A 6 -18.12 -19.81 0.71
N ALA A 7 -19.41 -19.92 0.43
CA ALA A 7 -20.41 -20.16 1.48
C ALA A 7 -20.18 -21.49 2.22
N ASP A 8 -19.83 -22.56 1.49
CA ASP A 8 -19.49 -23.86 2.08
C ASP A 8 -18.21 -23.76 2.93
N TRP A 9 -17.19 -23.06 2.42
CA TRP A 9 -15.94 -22.84 3.15
C TRP A 9 -16.19 -22.05 4.44
N THR A 10 -16.91 -20.92 4.35
CA THR A 10 -17.28 -20.10 5.51
C THR A 10 -18.11 -20.89 6.51
N CYS A 11 -19.26 -21.43 6.12
CA CYS A 11 -20.23 -21.96 7.08
C CYS A 11 -19.95 -23.40 7.53
N THR A 12 -19.40 -24.25 6.65
CA THR A 12 -19.23 -25.69 6.94
C THR A 12 -17.82 -26.02 7.43
N ILE A 13 -16.82 -25.28 6.96
CA ILE A 13 -15.40 -25.58 7.22
C ILE A 13 -14.80 -24.61 8.24
N ASN A 14 -15.17 -23.32 8.19
CA ASN A 14 -14.54 -22.27 8.97
C ASN A 14 -15.46 -21.61 10.00
N GLU A 15 -16.37 -22.38 10.59
CA GLU A 15 -17.20 -21.94 11.73
C GLU A 15 -17.93 -20.60 11.51
N CYS A 16 -18.41 -20.36 10.29
CA CYS A 16 -19.09 -19.13 9.87
C CYS A 16 -18.19 -17.87 9.81
N VAL A 17 -16.88 -17.99 9.99
CA VAL A 17 -15.90 -16.92 9.78
C VAL A 17 -15.49 -16.89 8.31
N ASP A 18 -15.47 -15.70 7.69
CA ASP A 18 -15.07 -15.54 6.29
C ASP A 18 -13.58 -15.92 6.12
N PRO A 19 -13.23 -16.99 5.37
CA PRO A 19 -11.85 -17.45 5.25
C PRO A 19 -10.96 -16.48 4.46
N LEU A 20 -11.53 -15.51 3.74
CA LEU A 20 -10.79 -14.60 2.87
C LEU A 20 -10.65 -13.18 3.41
N ASP A 21 -11.20 -12.87 4.58
CA ASP A 21 -11.14 -11.52 5.17
C ASP A 21 -11.08 -11.58 6.70
N GLY A 22 -10.51 -10.54 7.32
CA GLY A 22 -10.34 -10.45 8.77
C GLY A 22 -9.65 -11.69 9.36
N ASP A 23 -10.21 -12.20 10.46
CA ASP A 23 -9.64 -13.32 11.23
C ASP A 23 -9.55 -14.64 10.44
N GLY A 24 -10.32 -14.82 9.38
CA GLY A 24 -10.22 -16.04 8.58
C GLY A 24 -8.91 -16.14 7.79
N LEU A 25 -8.21 -15.02 7.59
CA LEU A 25 -6.86 -15.02 7.01
C LEU A 25 -5.79 -15.62 7.94
N ASP A 26 -6.07 -15.72 9.24
CA ASP A 26 -5.15 -16.31 10.22
C ASP A 26 -5.27 -17.84 10.31
N SER A 27 -6.32 -18.41 9.73
CA SER A 27 -6.59 -19.84 9.76
C SER A 27 -5.76 -20.61 8.72
N ASP A 28 -5.31 -21.83 9.06
CA ASP A 28 -4.66 -22.73 8.10
C ASP A 28 -5.67 -23.74 7.55
N PHE A 29 -5.81 -23.77 6.23
CA PHE A 29 -6.71 -24.68 5.52
C PHE A 29 -5.97 -25.70 4.65
N SER A 30 -4.66 -25.86 4.82
CA SER A 30 -3.83 -26.75 4.01
C SER A 30 -4.34 -28.21 4.01
N HIS A 31 -4.97 -28.67 5.09
CA HIS A 31 -5.57 -30.01 5.21
C HIS A 31 -6.93 -30.17 4.51
N TYR A 32 -7.55 -29.07 4.04
CA TYR A 32 -8.82 -29.11 3.33
C TYR A 32 -8.69 -29.14 1.80
N ALA A 33 -7.50 -29.45 1.26
CA ALA A 33 -7.23 -29.48 -0.18
C ALA A 33 -8.16 -30.41 -0.99
N ALA A 34 -8.80 -31.39 -0.36
CA ALA A 34 -9.79 -32.26 -0.99
C ALA A 34 -11.20 -31.65 -1.05
N LYS A 35 -11.50 -30.64 -0.22
CA LYS A 35 -12.84 -30.01 -0.10
C LYS A 35 -12.89 -28.59 -0.66
N VAL A 36 -11.77 -27.87 -0.60
CA VAL A 36 -11.63 -26.50 -1.11
C VAL A 36 -10.63 -26.52 -2.27
N PRO A 37 -10.91 -25.84 -3.40
CA PRO A 37 -9.96 -25.76 -4.50
C PRO A 37 -8.59 -25.26 -4.04
N TYR A 38 -7.53 -25.99 -4.38
CA TYR A 38 -6.18 -25.69 -3.90
C TYR A 38 -5.73 -24.24 -4.19
N GLY A 39 -6.10 -23.68 -5.34
CA GLY A 39 -5.81 -22.28 -5.67
C GLY A 39 -6.37 -21.27 -4.67
N TRP A 40 -7.53 -21.56 -4.06
CA TRP A 40 -8.13 -20.71 -3.02
C TRP A 40 -7.34 -20.79 -1.71
N ILE A 41 -6.88 -21.99 -1.32
CA ILE A 41 -6.02 -22.19 -0.15
C ILE A 41 -4.69 -21.44 -0.32
N VAL A 42 -4.07 -21.56 -1.50
CA VAL A 42 -2.83 -20.83 -1.82
C VAL A 42 -3.04 -19.32 -1.76
N ALA A 43 -4.13 -18.81 -2.33
CA ALA A 43 -4.45 -17.38 -2.30
C ALA A 43 -4.68 -16.89 -0.86
N GLN A 44 -5.49 -17.58 -0.06
CA GLN A 44 -5.74 -17.25 1.34
C GLN A 44 -4.44 -17.21 2.15
N LYS A 45 -3.59 -18.25 2.01
CA LYS A 45 -2.30 -18.34 2.70
C LYS A 45 -1.32 -17.24 2.28
N ALA A 46 -1.32 -16.88 0.99
CA ALA A 46 -0.50 -15.78 0.50
C ALA A 46 -0.99 -14.45 1.10
N MET A 47 -2.30 -14.18 1.05
CA MET A 47 -2.93 -12.97 1.59
C MET A 47 -2.73 -12.80 3.10
N GLY A 48 -2.86 -13.88 3.89
CA GLY A 48 -2.63 -13.84 5.33
C GLY A 48 -1.17 -13.58 5.74
N LYS A 49 -0.21 -13.92 4.86
CA LYS A 49 1.23 -13.68 5.07
C LYS A 49 1.72 -12.33 4.54
N MET A 50 0.91 -11.60 3.79
CA MET A 50 1.28 -10.29 3.28
C MET A 50 1.22 -9.23 4.38
N PHE A 51 2.20 -8.33 4.38
CA PHE A 51 2.18 -7.10 5.16
C PHE A 51 2.32 -5.87 4.23
N PRO A 52 1.34 -4.95 4.17
CA PRO A 52 0.03 -5.02 4.83
C PRO A 52 -0.81 -6.20 4.32
N ARG A 53 -1.74 -6.67 5.16
CA ARG A 53 -2.69 -7.73 4.76
C ARG A 53 -3.58 -7.23 3.64
N MET A 54 -3.86 -8.12 2.70
CA MET A 54 -4.77 -7.85 1.59
C MET A 54 -5.91 -8.86 1.63
N SER A 55 -7.15 -8.42 1.42
CA SER A 55 -8.31 -9.31 1.36
C SER A 55 -9.27 -8.92 0.23
N PRO A 56 -9.93 -9.89 -0.44
CA PRO A 56 -11.08 -9.60 -1.29
C PRO A 56 -12.30 -9.38 -0.41
N ARG A 57 -12.63 -8.11 -0.14
CA ARG A 57 -13.76 -7.73 0.71
C ARG A 57 -15.03 -7.52 -0.10
N MET A 58 -16.17 -7.88 0.49
CA MET A 58 -17.48 -7.58 -0.10
C MET A 58 -17.78 -6.08 -0.02
N THR A 59 -18.26 -5.51 -1.12
CA THR A 59 -18.53 -4.07 -1.23
C THR A 59 -19.96 -3.69 -0.84
N GLU A 60 -20.81 -4.66 -0.51
CA GLU A 60 -22.17 -4.46 0.01
C GLU A 60 -22.53 -5.60 0.97
N ARG A 61 -23.07 -5.24 2.14
CA ARG A 61 -23.50 -6.13 3.22
C ARG A 61 -24.85 -5.73 3.80
N ALA A 62 -25.71 -5.12 2.98
CA ALA A 62 -27.00 -4.60 3.40
C ALA A 62 -27.98 -5.69 3.89
N GLU A 63 -27.75 -6.94 3.52
CA GLU A 63 -28.46 -8.11 4.04
C GLU A 63 -28.34 -8.23 5.56
N ILE A 64 -27.21 -7.81 6.15
CA ILE A 64 -26.99 -7.89 7.59
C ILE A 64 -27.92 -6.93 8.34
N LEU A 65 -27.97 -5.68 7.90
CA LEU A 65 -28.82 -4.66 8.52
C LEU A 65 -30.31 -4.97 8.33
N LYS A 66 -30.69 -5.52 7.16
CA LYS A 66 -32.04 -6.05 6.90
C LYS A 66 -32.39 -7.25 7.77
N GLY A 67 -31.41 -7.89 8.40
CA GLY A 67 -31.59 -9.11 9.19
C GLY A 67 -31.78 -10.37 8.33
N ASP A 68 -31.42 -10.34 7.05
CA ASP A 68 -31.44 -11.48 6.12
C ASP A 68 -30.21 -12.37 6.30
N VAL A 69 -29.90 -12.67 7.56
CA VAL A 69 -28.80 -13.53 7.97
C VAL A 69 -29.40 -14.67 8.76
N SER A 70 -28.97 -15.90 8.47
CA SER A 70 -29.48 -17.07 9.17
C SER A 70 -29.13 -17.03 10.66
N LEU A 71 -30.10 -17.39 11.52
CA LEU A 71 -29.88 -17.52 12.96
C LEU A 71 -28.80 -18.56 13.30
N SER A 72 -28.68 -19.64 12.51
CA SER A 72 -27.63 -20.63 12.73
C SER A 72 -26.23 -20.09 12.44
N HIS A 73 -26.10 -19.21 11.44
CA HIS A 73 -24.84 -18.55 11.13
C HIS A 73 -24.44 -17.61 12.27
N CYS A 74 -25.38 -16.75 12.70
CA CYS A 74 -25.17 -15.83 13.81
C CYS A 74 -24.83 -16.55 15.13
N ALA A 75 -25.53 -17.64 15.46
CA ALA A 75 -25.28 -18.41 16.68
C ALA A 75 -23.88 -19.06 16.68
N THR A 76 -23.46 -19.62 15.54
CA THR A 76 -22.13 -20.22 15.40
C THR A 76 -21.03 -19.17 15.56
N LEU A 77 -21.22 -18.01 14.93
CA LEU A 77 -20.27 -16.90 15.00
C LEU A 77 -20.19 -16.29 16.41
N HIS A 78 -21.32 -16.16 17.10
CA HIS A 78 -21.36 -15.75 18.49
C HIS A 78 -20.56 -16.72 19.38
N ASP A 79 -20.76 -18.03 19.22
CA ASP A 79 -20.00 -19.05 19.98
C ASP A 79 -18.48 -18.98 19.70
N HIS A 80 -18.07 -18.65 18.46
CA HIS A 80 -16.67 -18.45 18.11
C HIS A 80 -16.08 -17.21 18.81
N ARG A 81 -16.86 -16.12 18.90
CA ARG A 81 -16.43 -14.84 19.51
C ARG A 81 -16.48 -14.85 21.04
N ILE A 82 -17.44 -15.57 21.61
CA ILE A 82 -17.61 -15.77 23.04
C ILE A 82 -17.65 -17.28 23.30
N PRO A 83 -16.47 -17.91 23.44
CA PRO A 83 -16.39 -19.33 23.74
C PRO A 83 -17.07 -19.64 25.08
N ASN A 84 -17.97 -20.61 25.07
CA ASN A 84 -18.60 -21.09 26.29
C ASN A 84 -17.58 -21.88 27.14
N PRO A 85 -17.58 -21.74 28.48
CA PRO A 85 -16.73 -22.54 29.35
C PRO A 85 -16.89 -24.05 29.10
N PRO A 86 -15.83 -24.86 29.30
CA PRO A 86 -15.91 -26.31 29.16
C PRO A 86 -17.07 -26.90 29.98
N GLY A 87 -17.92 -27.71 29.35
CA GLY A 87 -19.07 -28.34 30.00
C GLY A 87 -20.36 -27.52 30.04
N THR A 88 -20.35 -26.25 29.59
CA THR A 88 -21.58 -25.46 29.47
C THR A 88 -22.24 -25.63 28.09
N ARG A 89 -23.58 -25.68 28.07
CA ARG A 89 -24.34 -25.80 26.82
C ARG A 89 -24.32 -24.46 26.07
N LYS A 90 -24.21 -24.54 24.73
CA LYS A 90 -24.39 -23.39 23.84
C LYS A 90 -25.70 -22.66 24.15
N LEU A 91 -25.68 -21.33 24.08
CA LEU A 91 -26.85 -20.51 24.34
C LEU A 91 -28.01 -20.88 23.39
N LEU A 92 -27.69 -21.09 22.11
CA LEU A 92 -28.62 -21.54 21.09
C LEU A 92 -28.07 -22.79 20.40
N ASP A 93 -28.61 -23.97 20.74
CA ASP A 93 -28.17 -25.24 20.18
C ASP A 93 -28.99 -25.69 18.95
N GLY A 94 -28.63 -26.82 18.36
CA GLY A 94 -29.34 -27.39 17.20
C GLY A 94 -30.80 -27.76 17.48
N ASN A 95 -31.17 -28.09 18.72
CA ASN A 95 -32.56 -28.36 19.09
C ASN A 95 -33.37 -27.06 19.14
N ASN A 96 -32.80 -26.00 19.73
CA ASN A 96 -33.41 -24.68 19.74
C ASN A 96 -33.64 -24.16 18.33
N LEU A 97 -32.63 -24.26 17.46
CA LEU A 97 -32.74 -23.86 16.05
C LEU A 97 -33.81 -24.66 15.28
N ARG A 98 -33.91 -25.98 15.50
CA ARG A 98 -34.98 -26.79 14.90
C ARG A 98 -36.36 -26.38 15.38
N SER A 99 -36.51 -26.11 16.67
CA SER A 99 -37.77 -25.65 17.26
C SER A 99 -38.21 -24.30 16.68
N LEU A 100 -37.27 -23.36 16.48
CA LEU A 100 -37.55 -22.07 15.85
C LEU A 100 -37.91 -22.22 14.37
N ARG A 101 -37.18 -23.05 13.62
CA ARG A 101 -37.49 -23.33 12.21
C ARG A 101 -38.88 -23.92 12.00
N ALA A 102 -39.33 -24.80 12.91
CA ALA A 102 -40.68 -25.36 12.89
C ALA A 102 -41.78 -24.30 13.11
N LYS A 103 -41.41 -23.11 13.63
CA LYS A 103 -42.29 -21.93 13.77
C LYS A 103 -42.08 -20.89 12.68
N GLY A 104 -41.32 -21.22 11.64
CA GLY A 104 -41.03 -20.31 10.52
C GLY A 104 -39.90 -19.31 10.81
N ILE A 105 -39.25 -19.39 11.98
CA ILE A 105 -38.20 -18.46 12.39
C ILE A 105 -36.84 -19.01 11.93
N ARG A 106 -36.18 -18.30 11.01
CA ARG A 106 -34.96 -18.75 10.34
C ARG A 106 -33.86 -17.69 10.33
N THR A 107 -34.23 -16.42 10.24
CA THR A 107 -33.29 -15.30 10.08
C THR A 107 -33.37 -14.32 11.24
N ILE A 108 -32.44 -13.38 11.29
CA ILE A 108 -32.41 -12.33 12.32
C ILE A 108 -33.68 -11.47 12.26
N VAL A 109 -34.17 -11.14 11.05
CA VAL A 109 -35.38 -10.31 10.85
C VAL A 109 -36.65 -10.94 11.43
N ASP A 110 -36.72 -12.27 11.51
CA ASP A 110 -37.83 -12.98 12.13
C ASP A 110 -37.88 -12.73 13.65
N VAL A 111 -36.73 -12.45 14.27
CA VAL A 111 -36.60 -12.23 15.72
C VAL A 111 -36.64 -10.75 16.08
N GLY A 112 -36.16 -9.86 15.22
CA GLY A 112 -36.05 -8.42 15.49
C GLY A 112 -35.24 -7.69 14.43
N LEU A 113 -34.79 -6.49 14.72
CA LEU A 113 -34.04 -5.67 13.76
C LEU A 113 -32.95 -4.85 14.43
N TRP A 114 -31.92 -4.50 13.67
CA TRP A 114 -30.87 -3.60 14.12
C TRP A 114 -31.34 -2.14 14.01
N LYS A 115 -31.08 -1.34 15.03
CA LYS A 115 -31.30 0.12 15.03
C LYS A 115 -30.00 0.84 15.30
N ALA A 116 -29.80 1.96 14.61
CA ALA A 116 -28.71 2.88 14.91
C ALA A 116 -28.83 3.37 16.37
N SER A 117 -27.70 3.48 17.05
CA SER A 117 -27.59 3.86 18.45
C SER A 117 -26.24 4.53 18.70
N ASP A 118 -26.18 5.45 19.67
CA ASP A 118 -24.96 6.14 20.11
C ASP A 118 -23.93 5.22 20.80
N SER A 119 -24.19 3.90 20.84
CA SER A 119 -23.25 2.90 21.34
C SER A 119 -21.93 2.91 20.57
N ALA A 120 -20.85 2.44 21.20
CA ALA A 120 -19.53 2.30 20.56
C ALA A 120 -19.54 1.44 19.28
N THR A 121 -20.56 0.59 19.08
CA THR A 121 -20.73 -0.25 17.90
C THR A 121 -21.75 0.28 16.89
N GLY A 122 -22.26 1.50 17.07
CA GLY A 122 -23.17 2.20 16.16
C GLY A 122 -24.59 1.62 16.05
N TYR A 123 -24.81 0.36 16.41
CA TYR A 123 -26.08 -0.35 16.26
C TYR A 123 -26.41 -1.24 17.46
N THR A 124 -27.70 -1.34 17.78
CA THR A 124 -28.26 -2.22 18.82
C THR A 124 -29.39 -3.07 18.26
N PHE A 125 -29.51 -4.32 18.74
CA PHE A 125 -30.58 -5.21 18.32
C PHE A 125 -31.87 -4.92 19.12
N VAL A 126 -32.97 -4.70 18.41
CA VAL A 126 -34.30 -4.49 18.98
C VAL A 126 -35.17 -5.70 18.65
N PRO A 127 -35.53 -6.52 19.66
CA PRO A 127 -36.40 -7.69 19.45
C PRO A 127 -37.79 -7.27 18.96
N ARG A 128 -38.36 -8.06 18.05
CA ARG A 128 -39.74 -7.92 17.63
C ARG A 128 -40.66 -8.34 18.76
N LYS A 129 -41.76 -7.61 18.96
CA LYS A 129 -42.82 -8.04 19.87
C LYS A 129 -43.45 -9.33 19.32
N GLN A 130 -43.17 -10.45 19.96
CA GLN A 130 -43.74 -11.73 19.60
C GLN A 130 -44.98 -12.01 20.44
N THR A 131 -46.14 -12.14 19.78
CA THR A 131 -47.32 -12.71 20.41
C THR A 131 -47.23 -14.22 20.22
N PHE A 132 -47.22 -14.98 21.32
CA PHE A 132 -47.17 -16.45 21.29
C PHE A 132 -48.56 -17.03 20.97
N GLU A 133 -49.20 -16.53 19.92
CA GLU A 133 -50.51 -16.96 19.46
C GLU A 133 -50.40 -18.34 18.78
N GLY A 134 -51.36 -19.23 19.03
CA GLY A 134 -51.35 -20.63 18.57
C GLY A 134 -50.56 -21.62 19.46
N LYS A 135 -50.34 -22.85 18.98
CA LYS A 135 -49.68 -23.95 19.73
C LYS A 135 -48.16 -23.78 19.84
N TRP A 136 -47.68 -22.77 20.57
CA TRP A 136 -46.27 -22.67 20.98
C TRP A 136 -46.00 -23.55 22.19
N SER A 137 -45.15 -24.57 22.04
CA SER A 137 -44.69 -25.38 23.16
C SER A 137 -43.76 -24.57 24.08
N THR A 138 -43.65 -24.97 25.35
CA THR A 138 -42.70 -24.34 26.30
C THR A 138 -41.26 -24.32 25.76
N PRO A 139 -40.73 -25.41 25.16
CA PRO A 139 -39.40 -25.39 24.53
C PRO A 139 -39.26 -24.38 23.39
N ALA A 140 -40.33 -24.12 22.63
CA ALA A 140 -40.30 -23.13 21.54
C ALA A 140 -40.21 -21.70 22.10
N LYS A 141 -40.93 -21.41 23.19
CA LYS A 141 -40.86 -20.12 23.90
C LYS A 141 -39.48 -19.89 24.52
N GLU A 142 -38.90 -20.91 25.13
CA GLU A 142 -37.52 -20.85 25.64
C GLU A 142 -36.51 -20.63 24.52
N SER A 143 -36.67 -21.33 23.39
CA SER A 143 -35.80 -21.15 22.21
C SER A 143 -35.88 -19.73 21.65
N TRP A 144 -37.07 -19.11 21.66
CA TRP A 144 -37.24 -17.70 21.30
C TRP A 144 -36.48 -16.76 22.24
N ASN A 145 -36.66 -16.92 23.55
CA ASN A 145 -35.98 -16.08 24.54
C ASN A 145 -34.45 -16.19 24.43
N LYS A 146 -33.93 -17.40 24.18
CA LYS A 146 -32.50 -17.64 23.93
C LYS A 146 -32.02 -16.95 22.66
N ALA A 147 -32.78 -17.00 21.57
CA ALA A 147 -32.44 -16.29 20.33
C ALA A 147 -32.41 -14.76 20.53
N VAL A 148 -33.40 -14.21 21.25
CA VAL A 148 -33.41 -12.79 21.63
C VAL A 148 -32.18 -12.43 22.46
N GLN A 149 -31.89 -13.23 23.50
CA GLN A 149 -30.72 -13.01 24.37
C GLN A 149 -29.40 -13.06 23.60
N LEU A 150 -29.26 -14.00 22.66
CA LEU A 150 -28.06 -14.13 21.81
C LEU A 150 -27.88 -12.89 20.94
N LEU A 151 -28.94 -12.47 20.24
CA LEU A 151 -28.87 -11.33 19.32
C LEU A 151 -28.65 -10.00 20.06
N SER A 152 -29.22 -9.83 21.24
CA SER A 152 -28.96 -8.66 22.10
C SER A 152 -27.53 -8.57 22.61
N ARG A 153 -26.77 -9.68 22.61
CA ARG A 153 -25.35 -9.73 22.99
C ARG A 153 -24.41 -9.75 21.79
N THR A 154 -24.95 -9.90 20.58
CA THR A 154 -24.16 -9.98 19.36
C THR A 154 -23.79 -8.58 18.90
N HIS A 155 -22.52 -8.34 18.58
CA HIS A 155 -22.10 -7.10 17.92
C HIS A 155 -22.22 -7.24 16.40
N LEU A 156 -22.71 -6.18 15.74
CA LEU A 156 -22.93 -6.17 14.30
C LEU A 156 -21.62 -6.40 13.51
N THR A 157 -20.52 -5.84 14.01
CA THR A 157 -19.16 -5.99 13.48
C THR A 157 -18.62 -7.41 13.52
N TRP A 158 -19.29 -8.35 14.21
CA TRP A 158 -18.91 -9.76 14.12
C TRP A 158 -19.34 -10.38 12.79
N LEU A 159 -20.43 -9.88 12.19
CA LEU A 159 -21.06 -10.47 10.99
C LEU A 159 -20.41 -10.01 9.68
N PHE A 160 -19.49 -9.06 9.71
CA PHE A 160 -18.75 -8.58 8.54
C PHE A 160 -17.46 -7.86 8.94
N ASN A 161 -16.55 -7.72 7.99
CA ASN A 161 -15.36 -6.88 8.12
C ASN A 161 -15.51 -5.63 7.24
N GLY A 162 -15.07 -4.48 7.72
CA GLY A 162 -15.06 -3.22 6.98
C GLY A 162 -15.80 -2.08 7.67
N SER A 163 -16.04 -1.00 6.91
CA SER A 163 -16.75 0.19 7.39
C SER A 163 -18.26 -0.03 7.42
N ASP A 164 -18.94 0.63 8.36
CA ASP A 164 -20.38 0.55 8.56
C ASP A 164 -21.18 1.03 7.35
N ASP A 165 -20.59 1.85 6.47
CA ASP A 165 -21.24 2.27 5.22
C ASP A 165 -21.63 1.07 4.34
N LEU A 166 -20.87 -0.02 4.38
CA LEU A 166 -21.13 -1.24 3.60
C LEU A 166 -22.47 -1.91 3.98
N LEU A 167 -22.98 -1.64 5.19
CA LEU A 167 -24.29 -2.11 5.65
C LEU A 167 -25.46 -1.38 4.99
N LEU A 168 -25.18 -0.25 4.32
CA LEU A 168 -26.18 0.51 3.59
C LEU A 168 -26.25 0.02 2.13
N GLN A 169 -27.46 0.01 1.59
CA GLN A 169 -27.68 -0.30 0.19
C GLN A 169 -26.89 0.65 -0.72
N ARG A 170 -26.44 0.17 -1.89
CA ARG A 170 -25.70 0.99 -2.86
C ARG A 170 -26.35 2.34 -3.17
N ALA A 171 -27.67 2.36 -3.38
CA ALA A 171 -28.41 3.58 -3.66
C ALA A 171 -28.35 4.59 -2.50
N ALA A 172 -28.45 4.12 -1.25
CA ALA A 172 -28.35 4.98 -0.07
C ALA A 172 -26.93 5.56 0.07
N ARG A 173 -25.88 4.76 -0.12
CA ARG A 173 -24.49 5.24 -0.11
C ARG A 173 -24.21 6.25 -1.20
N ARG A 174 -24.71 6.02 -2.41
CA ARG A 174 -24.62 6.98 -3.51
C ARG A 174 -25.24 8.32 -3.13
N ASN A 175 -26.46 8.31 -2.60
CA ASN A 175 -27.14 9.52 -2.16
C ASN A 175 -26.39 10.24 -1.03
N ILE A 176 -25.82 9.51 -0.08
CA ILE A 176 -24.99 10.08 0.99
C ILE A 176 -23.74 10.73 0.40
N ALA A 177 -23.02 10.05 -0.49
CA ALA A 177 -21.81 10.57 -1.13
C ALA A 177 -22.09 11.86 -1.92
N GLU A 178 -23.13 11.84 -2.76
CA GLU A 178 -23.54 13.01 -3.56
C GLU A 178 -23.97 14.18 -2.67
N ASN A 179 -24.74 13.94 -1.61
CA ASN A 179 -25.13 14.97 -0.66
C ASN A 179 -23.94 15.54 0.12
N THR A 180 -22.97 14.70 0.49
CA THR A 180 -21.72 15.14 1.13
C THR A 180 -20.95 16.06 0.23
N LEU A 181 -20.76 15.72 -1.05
CA LEU A 181 -20.08 16.59 -2.02
C LEU A 181 -20.77 17.95 -2.14
N ARG A 182 -22.10 17.98 -2.25
CA ARG A 182 -22.88 19.23 -2.31
C ARG A 182 -22.71 20.08 -1.05
N ARG A 183 -22.70 19.46 0.14
CA ARG A 183 -22.47 20.17 1.41
C ARG A 183 -21.06 20.73 1.48
N LEU A 184 -20.05 19.95 1.11
CA LEU A 184 -18.65 20.37 1.13
C LEU A 184 -18.42 21.60 0.25
N ALA A 185 -19.00 21.64 -0.95
CA ALA A 185 -18.91 22.80 -1.84
C ALA A 185 -19.47 24.10 -1.22
N ASN A 186 -20.46 24.00 -0.31
CA ASN A 186 -21.04 25.17 0.35
C ASN A 186 -20.34 25.55 1.65
N THR A 187 -19.58 24.64 2.26
CA THR A 187 -18.92 24.88 3.56
C THR A 187 -17.47 25.34 3.43
N ILE A 188 -16.79 24.97 2.34
CA ILE A 188 -15.38 25.30 2.17
C ILE A 188 -15.26 26.73 1.65
N PRO A 189 -14.49 27.61 2.30
CA PRO A 189 -14.40 29.03 1.95
C PRO A 189 -13.41 29.27 0.80
N LEU A 190 -13.58 28.59 -0.33
CA LEU A 190 -12.80 28.87 -1.54
C LEU A 190 -13.58 29.82 -2.45
N ALA A 191 -12.86 30.80 -3.02
CA ALA A 191 -13.47 31.79 -3.90
C ALA A 191 -14.00 31.11 -5.19
N PRO A 192 -15.20 31.47 -5.67
CA PRO A 192 -15.67 31.11 -7.00
C PRO A 192 -14.70 31.56 -8.10
N SER A 193 -14.81 30.93 -9.27
CA SER A 193 -14.05 31.30 -10.46
C SER A 193 -14.40 32.72 -10.91
N PRO A 194 -13.41 33.64 -11.01
CA PRO A 194 -13.62 34.94 -11.64
C PRO A 194 -13.91 34.78 -13.13
N THR A 195 -13.31 33.77 -13.76
CA THR A 195 -13.43 33.48 -15.20
C THR A 195 -14.82 32.99 -15.59
N ALA A 196 -15.50 32.26 -14.70
CA ALA A 196 -16.87 31.82 -14.93
C ALA A 196 -17.88 32.98 -14.98
N MET A 197 -17.55 34.14 -14.39
CA MET A 197 -18.40 35.35 -14.34
C MET A 197 -19.86 35.08 -13.90
N GLY A 198 -20.06 34.13 -12.97
CA GLY A 198 -21.39 33.73 -12.49
C GLY A 198 -22.22 32.88 -13.47
N ARG A 199 -21.64 32.45 -14.59
CA ARG A 199 -22.26 31.50 -15.54
C ARG A 199 -22.13 30.07 -15.01
N GLN A 200 -23.00 29.17 -15.48
CA GLN A 200 -22.92 27.72 -15.22
C GLN A 200 -21.84 27.06 -16.09
N ILE A 201 -20.60 27.51 -15.88
CA ILE A 201 -19.40 27.02 -16.53
C ILE A 201 -18.49 26.50 -15.43
N TRP A 202 -18.03 25.28 -15.60
CA TRP A 202 -17.23 24.55 -14.64
C TRP A 202 -15.95 24.05 -15.28
N ALA A 203 -14.90 23.88 -14.49
CA ALA A 203 -13.70 23.16 -14.90
C ALA A 203 -13.18 22.24 -13.78
N THR A 204 -12.56 21.15 -14.18
CA THR A 204 -12.10 20.08 -13.28
C THR A 204 -10.69 19.63 -13.64
N ASP A 205 -9.90 19.33 -12.61
CA ASP A 205 -8.52 18.84 -12.74
C ASP A 205 -8.15 17.93 -11.56
N GLY A 206 -7.18 17.03 -11.76
CA GLY A 206 -6.62 16.11 -10.79
C GLY A 206 -5.09 16.16 -10.74
N SER A 207 -4.53 16.49 -9.58
CA SER A 207 -3.08 16.58 -9.41
C SER A 207 -2.54 15.48 -8.49
N MET A 208 -1.26 15.11 -8.66
CA MET A 208 -0.56 14.14 -7.81
C MET A 208 0.88 14.58 -7.51
N THR A 209 1.28 14.52 -6.22
CA THR A 209 2.67 14.74 -5.78
C THR A 209 3.20 13.61 -4.89
N PRO A 210 4.41 13.06 -5.16
CA PRO A 210 5.22 13.27 -6.36
C PRO A 210 4.60 12.64 -7.62
N ALA A 211 4.72 13.28 -8.78
CA ALA A 211 4.20 12.76 -10.05
C ALA A 211 4.83 11.42 -10.48
N SER A 212 6.06 11.14 -10.03
CA SER A 212 6.80 9.89 -10.31
C SER A 212 6.59 8.81 -9.25
N ALA A 213 5.71 9.03 -8.27
CA ALA A 213 5.54 8.11 -7.15
C ALA A 213 5.03 6.74 -7.61
N GLY A 214 5.79 5.69 -7.29
CA GLY A 214 5.40 4.31 -7.55
C GLY A 214 4.20 3.86 -6.71
N LEU A 215 3.64 2.68 -7.05
CA LEU A 215 2.43 2.12 -6.42
C LEU A 215 2.45 2.09 -4.89
N MET A 216 3.57 1.71 -4.27
CA MET A 216 3.71 1.60 -2.80
C MET A 216 4.24 2.86 -2.12
N GLN A 217 4.66 3.86 -2.89
CA GLN A 217 5.28 5.08 -2.37
C GLN A 217 4.22 6.05 -1.83
N PRO A 218 4.54 6.79 -0.74
CA PRO A 218 3.70 7.88 -0.27
C PRO A 218 3.49 8.91 -1.38
N LYS A 219 2.22 9.31 -1.56
CA LYS A 219 1.81 10.35 -2.49
C LYS A 219 0.52 10.99 -2.02
N SER A 220 0.31 12.22 -2.44
CA SER A 220 -0.94 12.96 -2.26
C SER A 220 -1.60 13.12 -3.61
N VAL A 221 -2.90 12.82 -3.69
CA VAL A 221 -3.73 13.07 -4.87
C VAL A 221 -4.86 14.00 -4.47
N THR A 222 -5.03 15.06 -5.25
CA THR A 222 -6.04 16.10 -5.06
C THR A 222 -6.91 16.20 -6.30
N ALA A 223 -8.19 16.46 -6.09
CA ALA A 223 -9.17 16.73 -7.13
C ALA A 223 -9.70 18.14 -6.91
N ALA A 224 -9.76 18.96 -7.95
CA ALA A 224 -10.29 20.31 -7.87
C ALA A 224 -11.39 20.53 -8.89
N ILE A 225 -12.40 21.27 -8.46
CA ILE A 225 -13.43 21.82 -9.32
C ILE A 225 -13.62 23.30 -9.04
N THR A 226 -13.71 24.09 -10.10
CA THR A 226 -13.90 25.54 -10.06
C THR A 226 -15.02 25.97 -11.02
N GLY A 227 -15.71 27.05 -10.68
CA GLY A 227 -16.89 27.56 -11.39
C GLY A 227 -17.67 28.52 -10.48
N PRO A 228 -19.01 28.47 -10.45
CA PRO A 228 -19.83 29.18 -9.46
C PRO A 228 -19.44 28.93 -7.99
N THR A 229 -18.90 27.75 -7.69
CA THR A 229 -18.28 27.42 -6.40
C THR A 229 -16.99 26.65 -6.63
N THR A 230 -16.05 26.73 -5.70
CA THR A 230 -14.78 26.01 -5.80
C THR A 230 -14.69 24.96 -4.69
N LEU A 231 -14.33 23.73 -5.05
CA LEU A 231 -14.17 22.62 -4.13
C LEU A 231 -12.87 21.88 -4.45
N VAL A 232 -12.09 21.62 -3.41
CA VAL A 232 -10.91 20.74 -3.48
C VAL A 232 -11.10 19.57 -2.54
N LEU A 233 -10.80 18.37 -3.03
CA LEU A 233 -10.91 17.12 -2.29
C LEU A 233 -9.59 16.37 -2.31
N ARG A 234 -9.30 15.65 -1.23
CA ARG A 234 -8.18 14.71 -1.15
C ARG A 234 -8.66 13.28 -1.39
N ILE A 235 -7.87 12.48 -2.08
CA ILE A 235 -8.16 11.06 -2.28
C ILE A 235 -7.27 10.24 -1.35
N GLU A 236 -7.89 9.30 -0.64
CA GLU A 236 -7.21 8.41 0.30
C GLU A 236 -6.63 7.18 -0.41
N GLY A 237 -5.47 6.72 0.07
CA GLY A 237 -4.84 5.48 -0.35
C GLY A 237 -3.44 5.69 -0.95
N ARG A 238 -2.66 4.60 -1.03
CA ARG A 238 -1.36 4.61 -1.72
C ARG A 238 -1.44 4.01 -3.12
N ASN A 239 -2.42 3.15 -3.42
CA ASN A 239 -2.64 2.61 -4.76
C ASN A 239 -3.57 3.52 -5.61
N ILE A 240 -3.29 4.82 -5.58
CA ILE A 240 -4.04 5.84 -6.32
C ILE A 240 -3.11 6.55 -7.30
N ALA A 241 -3.64 7.09 -8.39
CA ALA A 241 -2.90 7.89 -9.36
C ALA A 241 -3.63 9.23 -9.58
N SER A 242 -2.99 10.15 -10.31
CA SER A 242 -3.63 11.41 -10.74
C SER A 242 -4.98 11.18 -11.42
N THR A 243 -5.13 10.07 -12.15
CA THR A 243 -6.39 9.64 -12.77
C THR A 243 -7.57 9.59 -11.78
N GLN A 244 -7.38 9.15 -10.54
CA GLN A 244 -8.44 9.16 -9.54
C GLN A 244 -8.84 10.60 -9.17
N GLY A 245 -7.86 11.52 -9.14
CA GLY A 245 -8.06 12.97 -8.99
C GLY A 245 -8.99 13.51 -10.06
N GLU A 246 -8.62 13.26 -11.32
CA GLU A 246 -9.40 13.69 -12.50
C GLU A 246 -10.84 13.21 -12.44
N LEU A 247 -11.01 11.91 -12.21
CA LEU A 247 -12.33 11.30 -12.21
C LEU A 247 -13.19 11.78 -11.04
N THR A 248 -12.59 12.01 -9.88
CA THR A 248 -13.30 12.54 -8.70
C THR A 248 -13.76 13.98 -8.95
N ALA A 249 -12.89 14.82 -9.54
CA ALA A 249 -13.24 16.18 -9.92
C ALA A 249 -14.39 16.18 -10.93
N LEU A 250 -14.33 15.31 -11.94
CA LEU A 250 -15.36 15.18 -12.97
C LEU A 250 -16.71 14.72 -12.40
N VAL A 251 -16.71 13.76 -11.46
CA VAL A 251 -17.92 13.37 -10.71
C VAL A 251 -18.56 14.58 -10.04
N ALA A 252 -17.78 15.37 -9.31
CA ALA A 252 -18.27 16.57 -8.64
C ALA A 252 -18.80 17.59 -9.67
N GLY A 253 -18.14 17.75 -10.82
CA GLY A 253 -18.57 18.67 -11.88
C GLY A 253 -19.90 18.33 -12.49
N ILE A 254 -20.10 17.08 -12.89
CA ILE A 254 -21.39 16.65 -13.43
C ILE A 254 -22.48 16.78 -12.36
N LEU A 255 -22.15 16.53 -11.09
CA LEU A 255 -23.09 16.62 -9.98
C LEU A 255 -23.55 18.06 -9.68
N PHE A 256 -22.63 19.01 -9.70
CA PHE A 256 -22.90 20.43 -9.38
C PHE A 256 -23.55 21.18 -10.54
N THR A 257 -23.35 20.69 -11.76
CA THR A 257 -23.98 21.27 -12.92
C THR A 257 -25.50 21.09 -12.87
N ASP A 258 -26.23 22.21 -12.93
CA ASP A 258 -27.70 22.21 -12.84
C ASP A 258 -28.35 22.11 -14.22
N ALA A 259 -29.24 21.11 -14.35
CA ALA A 259 -30.00 20.81 -15.57
C ALA A 259 -31.10 21.84 -15.86
N THR A 260 -31.40 22.73 -14.92
CA THR A 260 -32.39 23.82 -15.13
C THR A 260 -31.85 24.96 -16.00
N THR A 261 -30.55 24.97 -16.27
CA THR A 261 -29.86 26.02 -17.02
C THR A 261 -29.80 25.66 -18.50
N SER A 262 -29.99 26.63 -19.39
CA SER A 262 -29.74 26.46 -20.82
C SER A 262 -28.25 26.20 -21.09
N SER A 263 -27.90 24.97 -21.44
CA SER A 263 -26.57 24.51 -21.91
C SER A 263 -25.40 24.70 -20.93
N PRO A 264 -25.38 23.99 -19.80
CA PRO A 264 -24.24 24.07 -18.90
C PRO A 264 -23.03 23.32 -19.45
N ARG A 265 -21.84 23.88 -19.24
CA ARG A 265 -20.57 23.38 -19.78
C ARG A 265 -19.59 23.02 -18.69
N LEU A 266 -18.95 21.86 -18.85
CA LEU A 266 -17.91 21.36 -17.97
C LEU A 266 -16.64 21.08 -18.77
N TYR A 267 -15.57 21.82 -18.49
CA TYR A 267 -14.26 21.64 -19.13
C TYR A 267 -13.35 20.72 -18.32
N THR A 268 -12.65 19.83 -19.01
CA THR A 268 -11.62 18.96 -18.43
C THR A 268 -10.54 18.68 -19.46
N ASP A 269 -9.29 18.51 -19.05
CA ASP A 269 -8.22 18.03 -19.91
C ASP A 269 -8.13 16.49 -19.94
N TYR A 270 -8.94 15.80 -19.14
CA TYR A 270 -8.95 14.36 -19.09
C TYR A 270 -9.76 13.73 -20.24
N LEU A 271 -9.14 13.71 -21.42
CA LEU A 271 -9.71 13.22 -22.69
C LEU A 271 -10.35 11.83 -22.61
N ASN A 272 -9.77 10.92 -21.81
CA ASN A 272 -10.27 9.56 -21.68
C ASN A 272 -11.69 9.49 -21.10
N ALA A 273 -12.04 10.38 -20.17
CA ALA A 273 -13.40 10.42 -19.63
C ALA A 273 -14.39 11.07 -20.60
N VAL A 274 -13.98 12.12 -21.32
CA VAL A 274 -14.79 12.76 -22.36
C VAL A 274 -15.18 11.74 -23.44
N ASN A 275 -14.18 11.04 -24.00
CA ASN A 275 -14.41 9.99 -24.99
C ASN A 275 -15.33 8.88 -24.43
N MET A 276 -15.18 8.53 -23.14
CA MET A 276 -16.04 7.51 -22.52
C MET A 276 -17.50 7.96 -22.41
N ILE A 277 -17.74 9.22 -22.06
CA ILE A 277 -19.09 9.79 -21.96
C ILE A 277 -19.72 9.82 -23.36
N GLU A 278 -18.98 10.28 -24.38
CA GLU A 278 -19.44 10.28 -25.78
C GLU A 278 -19.72 8.86 -26.28
N ASP A 279 -18.79 7.93 -26.07
CA ASP A 279 -18.94 6.51 -26.40
C ASP A 279 -20.18 5.91 -25.72
N SER A 280 -20.52 6.33 -24.49
CA SER A 280 -21.69 5.83 -23.78
C SER A 280 -23.03 6.32 -24.33
N ARG A 281 -23.01 7.44 -25.07
CA ARG A 281 -24.16 7.95 -25.83
C ARG A 281 -24.33 7.17 -27.14
N SER A 282 -23.30 6.47 -27.60
CA SER A 282 -23.39 5.52 -28.70
C SER A 282 -23.98 4.17 -28.23
N SER A 283 -24.44 3.34 -29.16
CA SER A 283 -24.96 1.98 -28.87
C SER A 283 -23.86 0.95 -28.53
N VAL A 284 -22.61 1.38 -28.37
CA VAL A 284 -21.46 0.50 -28.12
C VAL A 284 -21.42 0.05 -26.66
N ASN A 285 -21.36 -1.27 -26.42
CA ASN A 285 -21.21 -1.83 -25.08
C ASN A 285 -19.81 -1.55 -24.50
N GLN A 286 -19.75 -0.77 -23.42
CA GLN A 286 -18.51 -0.37 -22.73
C GLN A 286 -18.08 -1.32 -21.59
N ASP A 287 -18.85 -2.37 -21.26
CA ASP A 287 -18.61 -3.22 -20.08
C ASP A 287 -17.24 -3.89 -20.11
N SER A 288 -16.81 -4.37 -21.27
CA SER A 288 -15.52 -5.06 -21.42
C SER A 288 -14.34 -4.12 -21.17
N LYS A 289 -14.46 -2.86 -21.62
CA LYS A 289 -13.49 -1.77 -21.41
C LYS A 289 -13.45 -1.41 -19.93
N LEU A 290 -14.60 -1.11 -19.33
CA LEU A 290 -14.72 -0.73 -17.91
C LEU A 290 -14.17 -1.79 -16.96
N ARG A 291 -14.32 -3.09 -17.26
CA ARG A 291 -13.76 -4.17 -16.42
C ARG A 291 -12.24 -4.11 -16.30
N ARG A 292 -11.54 -3.59 -17.30
CA ARG A 292 -10.07 -3.54 -17.37
C ARG A 292 -9.48 -2.18 -17.01
N MET A 293 -10.32 -1.16 -16.83
CA MET A 293 -9.86 0.19 -16.54
C MET A 293 -9.53 0.35 -15.06
N ASN A 294 -8.54 1.21 -14.81
CA ASN A 294 -8.26 1.70 -13.48
C ASN A 294 -9.38 2.65 -13.03
N ALA A 295 -9.66 2.67 -11.72
CA ALA A 295 -10.72 3.52 -11.15
C ALA A 295 -12.11 3.31 -11.81
N ARG A 296 -12.41 2.07 -12.20
CA ARG A 296 -13.65 1.69 -12.90
C ARG A 296 -14.94 2.07 -12.15
N SER A 297 -14.93 2.06 -10.82
CA SER A 297 -16.05 2.54 -9.99
C SER A 297 -16.38 4.01 -10.26
N TYR A 298 -15.36 4.86 -10.42
CA TYR A 298 -15.52 6.29 -10.72
C TYR A 298 -16.07 6.49 -12.12
N TYR A 299 -15.57 5.74 -13.11
CA TYR A 299 -16.15 5.75 -14.47
C TYR A 299 -17.62 5.35 -14.48
N ARG A 300 -17.98 4.28 -13.75
CA ARG A 300 -19.39 3.86 -13.61
C ARG A 300 -20.24 4.96 -12.97
N TRP A 301 -19.68 5.69 -12.00
CA TRP A 301 -20.36 6.83 -11.38
C TRP A 301 -20.59 7.98 -12.37
N ILE A 302 -19.54 8.37 -13.11
CA ILE A 302 -19.62 9.39 -14.17
C ILE A 302 -20.68 9.02 -15.20
N LEU A 303 -20.68 7.77 -15.68
CA LEU A 303 -21.66 7.30 -16.66
C LEU A 303 -23.09 7.27 -16.11
N SER A 304 -23.27 6.97 -14.82
CA SER A 304 -24.58 7.07 -14.17
C SER A 304 -25.06 8.52 -14.12
N LEU A 305 -24.19 9.45 -13.70
CA LEU A 305 -24.52 10.87 -13.61
C LEU A 305 -24.78 11.48 -15.00
N ALA A 306 -23.96 11.15 -16.00
CA ALA A 306 -24.11 11.64 -17.37
C ALA A 306 -25.39 11.16 -18.08
N LYS A 307 -26.00 10.05 -17.61
CA LYS A 307 -27.32 9.59 -18.07
C LYS A 307 -28.47 10.36 -17.42
N GLU A 308 -28.25 10.85 -16.21
CA GLU A 308 -29.27 11.54 -15.40
C GLU A 308 -29.22 13.06 -15.57
N LYS A 309 -28.09 13.61 -16.04
CA LYS A 309 -27.82 15.03 -16.15
C LYS A 309 -27.52 15.41 -17.60
N ASP A 310 -28.17 16.46 -18.08
CA ASP A 310 -27.89 17.05 -19.39
C ASP A 310 -26.73 18.05 -19.28
N VAL A 311 -25.50 17.55 -19.38
CA VAL A 311 -24.26 18.32 -19.29
C VAL A 311 -23.42 18.13 -20.54
N GLU A 312 -22.93 19.24 -21.09
CA GLU A 312 -21.94 19.25 -22.16
C GLU A 312 -20.53 19.19 -21.54
N VAL A 313 -19.94 18.00 -21.49
CA VAL A 313 -18.57 17.78 -21.03
C VAL A 313 -17.62 17.93 -22.21
N LEU A 314 -16.73 18.93 -22.14
CA LEU A 314 -15.87 19.34 -23.23
C LEU A 314 -14.40 19.17 -22.86
N HIS A 315 -13.63 18.62 -23.80
CA HIS A 315 -12.18 18.51 -23.65
C HIS A 315 -11.50 19.85 -23.94
N THR A 316 -10.58 20.25 -23.05
CA THR A 316 -9.65 21.37 -23.27
C THR A 316 -8.22 20.88 -23.12
N LYS A 317 -7.26 21.47 -23.82
CA LYS A 317 -5.86 21.03 -23.67
C LYS A 317 -5.30 21.54 -22.35
N GLY A 318 -4.66 20.65 -21.58
CA GLY A 318 -3.91 21.03 -20.39
C GLY A 318 -2.67 21.86 -20.74
N HIS A 319 -2.24 22.71 -19.79
CA HIS A 319 -1.00 23.49 -19.83
C HIS A 319 -0.77 24.31 -21.12
N THR A 320 -1.82 24.94 -21.66
CA THR A 320 -1.70 25.88 -22.78
C THR A 320 -1.61 27.32 -22.28
N ASP A 321 -0.74 28.15 -22.86
CA ASP A 321 -0.70 29.61 -22.63
C ASP A 321 -1.86 30.36 -23.33
N GLU A 322 -2.86 29.63 -23.83
CA GLU A 322 -4.00 30.20 -24.53
C GLU A 322 -4.90 30.97 -23.55
N LEU A 323 -5.30 32.18 -23.94
CA LEU A 323 -6.22 33.03 -23.15
C LEU A 323 -7.69 32.72 -23.43
N SER A 324 -8.00 31.55 -24.00
CA SER A 324 -9.38 31.14 -24.26
C SER A 324 -10.13 30.90 -22.95
N LEU A 325 -11.46 31.05 -22.96
CA LEU A 325 -12.29 30.78 -21.78
C LEU A 325 -12.06 29.34 -21.24
N PRO A 326 -12.08 28.27 -22.07
CA PRO A 326 -11.75 26.92 -21.61
C PRO A 326 -10.35 26.80 -20.99
N SER A 327 -9.34 27.42 -21.59
CA SER A 327 -7.95 27.37 -21.10
C SER A 327 -7.78 28.07 -19.76
N GLN A 328 -8.40 29.24 -19.57
CA GLN A 328 -8.37 29.96 -18.29
C GLN A 328 -9.10 29.20 -17.18
N MET A 329 -10.27 28.63 -17.48
CA MET A 329 -11.01 27.81 -16.53
C MET A 329 -10.21 26.56 -16.11
N ASN A 330 -9.55 25.89 -17.06
CA ASN A 330 -8.68 24.75 -16.76
C ASN A 330 -7.47 25.15 -15.91
N TYR A 331 -6.83 26.28 -16.23
CA TYR A 331 -5.70 26.80 -15.47
C TYR A 331 -6.06 27.08 -14.00
N GLU A 332 -7.26 27.61 -13.74
CA GLU A 332 -7.75 27.78 -12.37
C GLU A 332 -7.95 26.44 -11.65
N ALA A 333 -8.51 25.43 -12.32
CA ALA A 333 -8.69 24.10 -11.76
C ALA A 333 -7.34 23.43 -11.42
N ASP A 334 -6.38 23.46 -12.35
CA ASP A 334 -5.00 22.99 -12.12
C ASP A 334 -4.36 23.72 -10.93
N HIS A 335 -4.48 25.05 -10.89
CA HIS A 335 -3.95 25.85 -9.81
C HIS A 335 -4.47 25.38 -8.45
N TYR A 336 -5.78 25.19 -8.30
CA TYR A 336 -6.37 24.69 -7.06
C TYR A 336 -5.96 23.24 -6.76
N ALA A 337 -5.92 22.35 -7.76
CA ALA A 337 -5.50 20.97 -7.56
C ALA A 337 -4.06 20.89 -7.06
N SER A 338 -3.15 21.61 -7.71
CA SER A 338 -1.70 21.55 -7.48
C SER A 338 -1.25 22.33 -6.24
N THR A 339 -1.79 23.53 -5.98
CA THR A 339 -1.40 24.32 -4.78
C THR A 339 -1.90 23.73 -3.47
N SER A 340 -3.07 23.09 -3.50
CA SER A 340 -3.69 22.48 -2.33
C SER A 340 -2.89 21.29 -1.79
N GLN A 341 -2.05 20.65 -2.60
CA GLN A 341 -1.16 19.58 -2.14
C GLN A 341 -0.13 20.03 -1.10
N ARG A 342 0.16 21.33 -1.04
CA ARG A 342 1.06 21.91 -0.02
C ARG A 342 0.37 22.11 1.33
N HIS A 343 -0.97 22.10 1.36
CA HIS A 343 -1.78 22.40 2.53
C HIS A 343 -2.72 21.23 2.84
N LEU A 344 -2.18 20.15 3.40
CA LEU A 344 -2.88 18.86 3.53
C LEU A 344 -3.95 18.82 4.62
N ASP A 345 -3.84 19.63 5.67
CA ASP A 345 -4.61 19.45 6.91
C ASP A 345 -6.03 20.06 6.93
N PRO A 346 -6.42 21.05 6.09
CA PRO A 346 -7.82 21.47 6.01
C PRO A 346 -8.63 20.81 4.88
N ILE A 347 -8.03 19.97 4.01
CA ILE A 347 -8.71 19.45 2.82
C ILE A 347 -9.52 18.19 3.16
N PRO A 348 -10.83 18.17 2.92
CA PRO A 348 -11.66 17.00 3.20
C PRO A 348 -11.39 15.87 2.20
N PHE A 349 -11.62 14.64 2.65
CA PHE A 349 -11.52 13.46 1.80
C PHE A 349 -12.74 13.32 0.88
N ALA A 350 -12.47 12.91 -0.36
CA ALA A 350 -13.51 12.52 -1.30
C ALA A 350 -14.21 11.22 -0.83
N PRO A 351 -15.53 11.10 -1.00
CA PRO A 351 -16.22 9.85 -0.75
C PRO A 351 -15.75 8.76 -1.73
N VAL A 352 -15.54 7.55 -1.22
CA VAL A 352 -15.14 6.40 -2.04
C VAL A 352 -16.38 5.79 -2.70
N PRO A 353 -16.40 5.55 -4.03
CA PRO A 353 -17.57 5.05 -4.76
C PRO A 353 -17.79 3.54 -4.58
N THR A 354 -17.87 3.07 -3.34
CA THR A 354 -18.09 1.65 -2.99
C THR A 354 -19.40 1.09 -3.56
N PHE A 355 -20.36 1.95 -3.90
CA PHE A 355 -21.63 1.61 -4.55
C PHE A 355 -21.52 1.24 -6.03
N PHE A 356 -20.43 1.62 -6.72
CA PHE A 356 -20.16 1.25 -8.11
C PHE A 356 -19.03 0.23 -8.27
N MET A 357 -18.43 -0.22 -7.17
CA MET A 357 -17.43 -1.29 -7.18
C MET A 357 -18.08 -2.65 -7.54
N ASP A 358 -17.22 -3.59 -7.93
CA ASP A 358 -17.63 -4.99 -8.08
C ASP A 358 -18.00 -5.59 -6.71
N ASP A 359 -18.79 -6.66 -6.70
CA ASP A 359 -19.31 -7.25 -5.46
C ASP A 359 -18.22 -7.67 -4.47
N TYR A 360 -17.02 -8.01 -5.00
CA TYR A 360 -15.81 -8.21 -4.23
C TYR A 360 -14.72 -7.31 -4.81
N ASN A 361 -14.01 -6.60 -3.95
CA ASN A 361 -12.89 -5.76 -4.35
C ASN A 361 -11.74 -5.92 -3.35
N PHE A 362 -10.50 -5.77 -3.81
CA PHE A 362 -9.36 -5.90 -2.91
C PHE A 362 -9.32 -4.73 -1.93
N TYR A 363 -8.93 -5.02 -0.70
CA TYR A 363 -8.79 -4.05 0.37
C TYR A 363 -7.52 -4.33 1.18
N SER A 364 -6.88 -3.29 1.67
CA SER A 364 -5.78 -3.32 2.64
C SER A 364 -5.97 -2.17 3.60
N ASP A 365 -5.76 -2.38 4.91
CA ASP A 365 -5.92 -1.33 5.93
C ASP A 365 -5.02 -0.11 5.65
N ARG A 366 -3.90 -0.33 4.95
CA ARG A 366 -2.93 0.73 4.62
C ARG A 366 -3.22 1.43 3.29
N ASP A 367 -3.94 0.77 2.38
CA ASP A 367 -4.12 1.24 1.00
C ASP A 367 -5.56 1.60 0.66
N GLY A 368 -6.51 1.21 1.51
CA GLY A 368 -7.94 1.34 1.25
C GLY A 368 -8.40 0.34 0.18
N TRP A 369 -9.34 0.77 -0.65
CA TRP A 369 -9.89 -0.04 -1.74
C TRP A 369 -8.96 -0.04 -2.96
N ILE A 370 -8.68 -1.24 -3.48
CA ILE A 370 -7.74 -1.49 -4.57
C ILE A 370 -8.52 -2.02 -5.79
N GLU A 371 -8.70 -1.17 -6.78
CA GLU A 371 -9.43 -1.50 -8.03
C GLU A 371 -8.52 -1.87 -9.21
N SER A 372 -7.24 -1.55 -9.11
CA SER A 372 -6.29 -1.64 -10.23
C SER A 372 -4.94 -2.21 -9.81
N ASN A 373 -4.19 -2.67 -10.81
CA ASN A 373 -2.81 -3.16 -10.67
C ASN A 373 -2.64 -4.24 -9.59
N ILE A 374 -3.69 -5.01 -9.29
CA ILE A 374 -3.70 -6.00 -8.20
C ILE A 374 -2.51 -6.94 -8.31
N ARG A 375 -2.23 -7.49 -9.49
CA ARG A 375 -1.09 -8.37 -9.71
C ARG A 375 0.25 -7.69 -9.38
N GLN A 376 0.47 -6.49 -9.94
CA GLN A 376 1.71 -5.74 -9.70
C GLN A 376 1.87 -5.40 -8.22
N LEU A 377 0.78 -4.98 -7.57
CA LEU A 377 0.74 -4.68 -6.14
C LEU A 377 1.11 -5.90 -5.30
N VAL A 378 0.46 -7.04 -5.56
CA VAL A 378 0.74 -8.32 -4.90
C VAL A 378 2.21 -8.72 -5.08
N ASP A 379 2.73 -8.63 -6.32
CA ASP A 379 4.13 -8.96 -6.62
C ASP A 379 5.10 -8.06 -5.83
N MET A 380 4.84 -6.75 -5.75
CA MET A 380 5.68 -5.82 -4.97
C MET A 380 5.57 -6.05 -3.47
N VAL A 381 4.36 -6.30 -2.93
CA VAL A 381 4.17 -6.57 -1.50
C VAL A 381 4.89 -7.87 -1.11
N LEU A 382 4.78 -8.93 -1.91
CA LEU A 382 5.50 -10.17 -1.69
C LEU A 382 7.03 -9.99 -1.79
N ALA A 383 7.49 -9.22 -2.77
CA ALA A 383 8.92 -8.90 -2.91
C ALA A 383 9.44 -8.10 -1.70
N GLN A 384 8.66 -7.12 -1.22
CA GLN A 384 8.99 -6.34 -0.05
C GLN A 384 9.05 -7.20 1.21
N ASN A 385 8.02 -8.01 1.48
CA ASN A 385 8.00 -8.91 2.64
C ASN A 385 9.15 -9.92 2.62
N THR A 386 9.47 -10.45 1.43
CA THR A 386 10.61 -11.35 1.25
C THR A 386 11.93 -10.62 1.53
N SER A 387 12.07 -9.39 1.02
CA SER A 387 13.25 -8.55 1.28
C SER A 387 13.40 -8.24 2.76
N GLU A 388 12.31 -7.91 3.46
CA GLU A 388 12.30 -7.62 4.91
C GLU A 388 12.63 -8.88 5.74
N ALA A 389 12.05 -10.03 5.41
CA ALA A 389 12.36 -11.30 6.06
C ALA A 389 13.84 -11.68 5.87
N LEU A 390 14.37 -11.52 4.65
CA LEU A 390 15.78 -11.72 4.36
C LEU A 390 16.68 -10.69 5.06
N ALA A 391 16.18 -9.46 5.29
CA ALA A 391 16.89 -8.44 6.06
C ALA A 391 17.11 -8.90 7.49
N VAL A 392 16.04 -9.35 8.17
CA VAL A 392 16.11 -9.80 9.57
C VAL A 392 17.00 -11.03 9.70
N GLY A 393 16.82 -12.03 8.83
CA GLY A 393 17.60 -13.27 8.87
C GLY A 393 19.11 -13.08 8.58
N ASN A 394 19.50 -11.98 7.94
CA ASN A 394 20.88 -11.70 7.57
C ASN A 394 21.41 -10.41 8.22
N HIS A 395 21.26 -10.22 9.54
CA HIS A 395 21.87 -9.10 10.28
C HIS A 395 21.52 -7.71 9.72
N GLN A 396 20.28 -7.52 9.27
CA GLN A 396 19.78 -6.24 8.73
C GLN A 396 20.56 -5.74 7.49
N ARG A 397 21.25 -6.62 6.76
CA ARG A 397 22.02 -6.28 5.53
C ARG A 397 21.19 -5.58 4.44
N MET A 398 19.87 -5.81 4.45
CA MET A 398 18.91 -5.23 3.51
C MET A 398 18.17 -3.99 4.05
N LEU A 399 18.46 -3.53 5.27
CA LEU A 399 17.78 -2.39 5.89
C LEU A 399 18.31 -1.06 5.33
N THR A 400 17.87 -0.66 4.13
CA THR A 400 18.34 0.58 3.47
C THR A 400 17.88 1.86 4.18
N SER A 401 16.79 1.80 4.96
CA SER A 401 16.15 2.99 5.54
C SER A 401 16.96 3.70 6.63
N VAL A 402 17.92 3.02 7.25
CA VAL A 402 18.81 3.62 8.26
C VAL A 402 20.06 4.26 7.65
N TYR A 403 20.33 3.97 6.38
CA TYR A 403 21.49 4.49 5.63
C TYR A 403 21.08 5.65 4.72
N GLU A 404 22.03 6.14 3.92
CA GLU A 404 21.76 7.16 2.92
C GLU A 404 20.68 6.71 1.91
N THR A 405 19.62 7.51 1.78
CA THR A 405 18.45 7.20 0.96
C THR A 405 18.52 7.77 -0.45
N ARG A 406 19.45 8.70 -0.72
CA ARG A 406 19.65 9.25 -2.06
C ARG A 406 20.06 8.13 -3.04
N PRO A 407 19.49 8.08 -4.26
CA PRO A 407 19.70 6.97 -5.17
C PRO A 407 21.18 6.89 -5.60
N PRO A 408 21.76 5.68 -5.69
CA PRO A 408 23.12 5.53 -6.19
C PRO A 408 23.19 5.81 -7.71
N PRO A 409 24.38 6.07 -8.26
CA PRO A 409 24.55 6.25 -9.70
C PRO A 409 24.07 5.01 -10.48
N GLU A 410 23.30 5.21 -11.56
CA GLU A 410 22.74 4.10 -12.36
C GLU A 410 23.80 3.36 -13.20
N PHE A 411 24.81 4.09 -13.68
CA PHE A 411 25.79 3.58 -14.66
C PHE A 411 26.45 2.24 -14.26
N PRO A 412 26.96 2.06 -13.02
CA PRO A 412 27.56 0.79 -12.58
C PRO A 412 26.63 -0.43 -12.61
N TYR A 413 25.31 -0.20 -12.58
CA TYR A 413 24.29 -1.26 -12.48
C TYR A 413 23.66 -1.60 -13.82
N ILE A 414 23.50 -0.61 -14.71
CA ILE A 414 22.72 -0.75 -15.94
C ILE A 414 23.63 -0.76 -17.19
N ARG A 415 24.78 -0.07 -17.15
CA ARG A 415 25.56 0.25 -18.37
C ARG A 415 27.00 -0.28 -18.38
N ALA A 416 27.50 -0.86 -17.29
CA ALA A 416 28.86 -1.37 -17.23
C ALA A 416 28.99 -2.74 -17.94
N TYR A 417 29.89 -2.84 -18.92
CA TYR A 417 30.17 -4.07 -19.71
C TYR A 417 30.55 -5.29 -18.85
N SER A 418 31.00 -5.08 -17.61
CA SER A 418 31.18 -6.13 -16.60
C SER A 418 30.72 -5.61 -15.23
N ALA A 419 29.47 -5.86 -14.86
CA ALA A 419 28.88 -5.41 -13.60
C ALA A 419 29.34 -6.27 -12.39
N PHE A 420 30.63 -6.58 -12.28
CA PHE A 420 31.17 -7.45 -11.23
C PHE A 420 30.92 -6.86 -9.83
N SER A 421 31.12 -5.56 -9.64
CA SER A 421 30.79 -4.89 -8.37
C SER A 421 29.31 -5.03 -8.00
N ALA A 422 28.39 -4.89 -8.95
CA ALA A 422 26.96 -5.09 -8.70
C ALA A 422 26.64 -6.55 -8.32
N THR A 423 27.33 -7.50 -8.96
CA THR A 423 27.23 -8.93 -8.64
C THR A 423 27.72 -9.23 -7.22
N VAL A 424 28.86 -8.65 -6.82
CA VAL A 424 29.39 -8.77 -5.45
C VAL A 424 28.39 -8.22 -4.43
N GLN A 425 27.80 -7.06 -4.70
CA GLN A 425 26.79 -6.49 -3.81
C GLN A 425 25.53 -7.34 -3.71
N LEU A 426 25.04 -7.87 -4.83
CA LEU A 426 23.89 -8.77 -4.85
C LEU A 426 24.15 -10.02 -3.99
N TYR A 427 25.30 -10.65 -4.17
CA TYR A 427 25.69 -11.81 -3.37
C TYR A 427 25.95 -11.45 -1.90
N ALA A 428 26.52 -10.29 -1.62
CA ALA A 428 26.76 -9.84 -0.24
C ALA A 428 25.44 -9.60 0.50
N ARG A 429 24.51 -8.89 -0.16
CA ARG A 429 23.16 -8.57 0.34
C ARG A 429 22.31 -9.82 0.58
N SER A 430 22.41 -10.80 -0.32
CA SER A 430 21.69 -12.09 -0.19
C SER A 430 22.36 -13.09 0.75
N GLY A 431 23.51 -12.76 1.34
CA GLY A 431 24.22 -13.70 2.22
C GLY A 431 24.89 -14.87 1.48
N GLN A 432 25.20 -14.70 0.20
CA GLN A 432 25.65 -15.76 -0.71
C GLN A 432 27.11 -15.67 -1.16
N LEU A 433 27.87 -14.66 -0.74
CA LEU A 433 29.31 -14.63 -1.03
C LEU A 433 29.97 -15.89 -0.46
N ALA A 434 30.82 -16.52 -1.26
CA ALA A 434 31.48 -17.79 -0.93
C ALA A 434 32.63 -17.62 0.09
N THR A 435 32.34 -17.04 1.26
CA THR A 435 33.26 -16.92 2.38
C THR A 435 33.40 -18.25 3.13
N ALA A 436 34.45 -18.44 3.94
CA ALA A 436 34.62 -19.70 4.67
C ALA A 436 33.44 -19.95 5.64
N ASP A 437 32.98 -18.92 6.35
CA ASP A 437 31.76 -18.98 7.18
C ASP A 437 30.55 -19.50 6.39
N THR A 438 30.30 -18.92 5.21
CA THR A 438 29.15 -19.30 4.37
C THR A 438 29.28 -20.72 3.82
N LEU A 439 30.49 -21.14 3.46
CA LEU A 439 30.77 -22.49 2.95
C LEU A 439 30.70 -23.54 4.07
N ALA A 440 31.19 -23.23 5.27
CA ALA A 440 31.12 -24.09 6.45
C ALA A 440 29.66 -24.33 6.86
N LYS A 441 28.85 -23.26 6.94
CA LYS A 441 27.38 -23.35 7.18
C LYS A 441 26.64 -24.20 6.13
N ARG A 442 27.22 -24.36 4.93
CA ARG A 442 26.68 -25.19 3.84
C ARG A 442 27.34 -26.58 3.77
N ASN A 443 28.12 -26.97 4.78
CA ASN A 443 28.86 -28.23 4.84
C ASN A 443 29.76 -28.46 3.60
N LYS A 444 30.36 -27.39 3.07
CA LYS A 444 31.29 -27.46 1.92
C LYS A 444 32.76 -27.46 2.33
N ILE A 445 33.07 -26.98 3.54
CA ILE A 445 34.39 -26.98 4.17
C ILE A 445 34.21 -27.21 5.67
N GLU A 446 35.29 -27.59 6.37
CA GLU A 446 35.25 -27.96 7.78
C GLU A 446 35.48 -26.79 8.76
N SER A 447 36.17 -25.74 8.30
CA SER A 447 36.54 -24.59 9.15
C SER A 447 35.99 -23.29 8.59
N GLU A 448 35.47 -22.45 9.48
CA GLU A 448 35.03 -21.08 9.19
C GLU A 448 36.16 -20.04 9.34
N GLN A 449 37.36 -20.45 9.75
CA GLN A 449 38.47 -19.52 9.99
C GLN A 449 38.96 -18.83 8.72
N CYS A 450 39.50 -17.62 8.89
CA CYS A 450 40.12 -16.85 7.82
C CYS A 450 41.26 -17.61 7.14
N ARG A 451 41.12 -17.86 5.84
CA ARG A 451 42.09 -18.62 5.03
C ARG A 451 43.38 -17.84 4.73
N PHE A 452 43.43 -16.57 5.13
CA PHE A 452 44.66 -15.77 5.13
C PHE A 452 45.37 -15.75 6.49
N GLY A 453 44.95 -16.58 7.45
CA GLY A 453 45.62 -16.72 8.76
C GLY A 453 45.28 -15.62 9.76
N CYS A 454 44.10 -15.02 9.66
CA CYS A 454 43.60 -14.12 10.70
C CYS A 454 42.91 -14.93 11.81
N ASP A 455 43.02 -14.46 13.05
CA ASP A 455 42.32 -15.03 14.21
C ASP A 455 40.87 -14.53 14.28
N ALA A 456 40.07 -14.90 13.27
CA ALA A 456 38.66 -14.56 13.14
C ALA A 456 37.98 -15.51 12.14
N ALA A 457 36.65 -15.62 12.25
CA ALA A 457 35.85 -16.25 11.21
C ALA A 457 35.93 -15.44 9.90
N GLU A 458 36.02 -16.13 8.77
CA GLU A 458 35.95 -15.54 7.44
C GLU A 458 34.50 -15.26 7.06
N ASP A 459 33.89 -14.31 7.76
CA ASP A 459 32.64 -13.71 7.34
C ASP A 459 32.89 -12.53 6.39
N MET A 460 31.81 -11.94 5.87
CA MET A 460 31.92 -10.81 4.95
C MET A 460 32.51 -9.57 5.62
N HIS A 461 32.15 -9.31 6.88
CA HIS A 461 32.62 -8.13 7.59
C HIS A 461 34.14 -8.23 7.79
N HIS A 462 34.61 -9.38 8.27
CA HIS A 462 36.02 -9.66 8.38
C HIS A 462 36.73 -9.49 7.03
N LEU A 463 36.25 -10.13 5.97
CA LEU A 463 36.91 -10.07 4.66
C LEU A 463 37.06 -8.63 4.14
N PHE A 464 36.01 -7.82 4.24
CA PHE A 464 35.99 -6.47 3.67
C PHE A 464 36.54 -5.39 4.59
N VAL A 465 36.44 -5.54 5.92
CA VAL A 465 36.72 -4.47 6.90
C VAL A 465 37.96 -4.77 7.74
N ASP A 466 38.10 -6.00 8.26
CA ASP A 466 39.12 -6.31 9.28
C ASP A 466 40.34 -7.07 8.73
N CYS A 467 40.17 -7.82 7.63
CA CYS A 467 41.18 -8.75 7.14
C CYS A 467 42.48 -8.03 6.81
N LYS A 468 43.58 -8.42 7.48
CA LYS A 468 44.90 -7.77 7.36
C LYS A 468 45.42 -7.80 5.92
N ARG A 469 45.06 -8.82 5.14
CA ARG A 469 45.45 -8.97 3.71
C ARG A 469 45.06 -7.75 2.86
N TYR A 470 43.93 -7.10 3.17
CA TYR A 470 43.37 -6.01 2.36
C TYR A 470 43.46 -4.63 3.04
N SER A 471 44.23 -4.49 4.14
CA SER A 471 44.39 -3.21 4.86
C SER A 471 44.85 -2.09 3.95
N ASP A 472 45.88 -2.34 3.14
CA ASP A 472 46.48 -1.33 2.28
C ASP A 472 45.52 -0.81 1.22
N TRP A 473 44.61 -1.66 0.76
CA TRP A 473 43.60 -1.29 -0.23
C TRP A 473 42.53 -0.39 0.38
N ARG A 474 42.13 -0.68 1.63
CA ARG A 474 41.21 0.18 2.38
C ARG A 474 41.83 1.54 2.66
N VAL A 475 43.09 1.59 3.11
CA VAL A 475 43.81 2.84 3.39
C VAL A 475 43.92 3.68 2.11
N LYS A 476 44.37 3.09 1.00
CA LYS A 476 44.47 3.80 -0.29
C LYS A 476 43.12 4.33 -0.78
N ALA A 477 42.05 3.54 -0.65
CA ALA A 477 40.71 3.98 -1.03
C ALA A 477 40.18 5.11 -0.13
N ALA A 478 40.45 5.05 1.17
CA ALA A 478 40.09 6.11 2.11
C ALA A 478 40.83 7.41 1.80
N GLU A 479 42.12 7.34 1.50
CA GLU A 479 42.93 8.50 1.07
C GLU A 479 42.42 9.12 -0.23
N GLU A 480 42.11 8.30 -1.24
CA GLU A 480 41.54 8.78 -2.51
C GLU A 480 40.19 9.47 -2.29
N LEU A 481 39.32 8.85 -1.48
CA LEU A 481 38.00 9.40 -1.17
C LEU A 481 38.10 10.72 -0.40
N THR A 482 39.02 10.80 0.58
CA THR A 482 39.26 12.00 1.38
C THR A 482 39.72 13.14 0.49
N LYS A 483 40.70 12.91 -0.40
CA LYS A 483 41.18 13.93 -1.35
C LYS A 483 40.07 14.43 -2.29
N LYS A 484 39.22 13.54 -2.80
CA LYS A 484 38.07 13.93 -3.64
C LYS A 484 37.05 14.76 -2.87
N THR A 485 36.76 14.36 -1.63
CA THR A 485 35.82 15.03 -0.74
C THR A 485 36.33 16.43 -0.39
N GLU A 486 37.61 16.54 0.00
CA GLU A 486 38.29 17.80 0.32
C GLU A 486 38.27 18.79 -0.85
N LYS A 487 38.63 18.33 -2.06
CA LYS A 487 38.60 19.17 -3.26
C LYS A 487 37.21 19.80 -3.49
N LYS A 488 36.14 19.00 -3.37
CA LYS A 488 34.76 19.46 -3.58
C LYS A 488 34.27 20.38 -2.46
N LEU A 489 34.70 20.15 -1.22
CA LEU A 489 34.39 21.03 -0.09
C LEU A 489 35.03 22.41 -0.27
N ASN A 490 36.29 22.45 -0.70
CA ASN A 490 37.03 23.69 -0.96
C ASN A 490 36.42 24.50 -2.12
N GLU A 491 36.02 23.82 -3.20
CA GLU A 491 35.34 24.47 -4.34
C GLU A 491 33.97 25.08 -3.99
N LYS A 492 33.33 24.65 -2.89
CA LYS A 492 31.99 25.08 -2.49
C LYS A 492 31.95 25.99 -1.28
N GLY A 493 33.10 26.34 -0.70
CA GLY A 493 33.20 27.29 0.41
C GLY A 493 32.46 26.83 1.68
N VAL A 494 32.47 25.53 1.97
CA VAL A 494 31.81 24.96 3.16
C VAL A 494 32.58 25.36 4.42
N GLU A 495 31.87 25.61 5.53
CA GLU A 495 32.48 25.97 6.82
C GLU A 495 33.43 24.89 7.36
N GLU A 496 34.57 25.31 7.92
CA GLU A 496 35.69 24.47 8.36
C GLU A 496 35.28 23.35 9.36
N ALA A 497 34.35 23.64 10.26
CA ALA A 497 33.85 22.65 11.23
C ALA A 497 33.07 21.51 10.56
N ALA A 498 32.24 21.83 9.56
CA ALA A 498 31.49 20.84 8.78
C ALA A 498 32.41 20.04 7.85
N GLN A 499 33.43 20.69 7.28
CA GLN A 499 34.46 20.01 6.50
C GLN A 499 35.17 18.93 7.32
N LYS A 500 35.57 19.25 8.57
CA LYS A 500 36.28 18.32 9.45
C LYS A 500 35.47 17.04 9.73
N ARG A 501 34.16 17.15 9.93
CA ARG A 501 33.28 15.99 10.16
C ARG A 501 33.16 15.11 8.92
N LEU A 502 32.90 15.69 7.75
CA LEU A 502 32.81 14.95 6.49
C LEU A 502 34.13 14.27 6.11
N LEU A 503 35.26 14.96 6.29
CA LEU A 503 36.59 14.39 6.02
C LEU A 503 36.94 13.27 7.00
N SER A 504 36.58 13.41 8.28
CA SER A 504 36.74 12.35 9.28
C SER A 504 35.91 11.12 8.93
N ALA A 505 34.65 11.31 8.51
CA ALA A 505 33.78 10.24 8.07
C ALA A 505 34.30 9.56 6.78
N ALA A 506 34.78 10.33 5.79
CA ALA A 506 35.38 9.80 4.57
C ALA A 506 36.62 8.94 4.87
N LYS A 507 37.50 9.40 5.78
CA LYS A 507 38.72 8.70 6.19
C LYS A 507 38.43 7.37 6.88
N SER A 508 37.31 7.28 7.59
CA SER A 508 36.94 6.12 8.40
C SER A 508 35.89 5.21 7.74
N LEU A 509 35.43 5.54 6.53
CA LEU A 509 34.35 4.84 5.83
C LEU A 509 34.61 3.33 5.69
N PHE A 510 35.85 2.94 5.38
CA PHE A 510 36.25 1.55 5.13
C PHE A 510 36.79 0.82 6.36
N SER A 511 36.78 1.45 7.53
CA SER A 511 37.25 0.88 8.79
C SER A 511 36.11 0.74 9.80
N ARG A 512 36.37 0.04 10.91
CA ARG A 512 35.47 0.02 12.06
C ARG A 512 35.42 1.42 12.67
N ASN A 513 34.30 2.10 12.49
CA ASN A 513 34.01 3.37 13.14
C ASN A 513 32.53 3.39 13.54
N ASP A 514 32.31 3.26 14.84
CA ASP A 514 30.98 3.12 15.43
C ASP A 514 30.20 4.45 15.41
N ASP A 515 30.87 5.58 15.19
CA ASP A 515 30.29 6.93 15.30
C ASP A 515 29.57 7.39 14.03
N ILE A 516 29.96 6.86 12.86
CA ILE A 516 29.39 7.29 11.57
C ILE A 516 28.35 6.31 11.03
N TRP A 517 28.40 5.05 11.45
CA TRP A 517 27.52 4.01 10.93
C TRP A 517 26.32 3.79 11.87
N PRO A 518 25.07 3.84 11.37
CA PRO A 518 23.85 3.68 12.17
C PRO A 518 23.80 2.40 13.00
N LEU A 519 24.36 1.31 12.46
CA LEU A 519 24.43 0.00 13.11
C LEU A 519 25.82 -0.30 13.68
N LYS A 520 26.67 0.72 13.87
CA LYS A 520 28.04 0.60 14.43
C LYS A 520 29.00 -0.33 13.66
N HIS A 521 28.65 -0.69 12.44
CA HIS A 521 29.48 -1.54 11.57
C HIS A 521 29.58 -0.94 10.17
N SER A 522 30.77 -1.01 9.58
CA SER A 522 30.95 -0.63 8.19
C SER A 522 30.32 -1.66 7.25
N PHE A 523 29.39 -1.19 6.43
CA PHE A 523 28.65 -1.98 5.45
C PHE A 523 28.88 -1.50 4.01
N TYR A 524 30.01 -0.83 3.75
CA TYR A 524 30.33 -0.28 2.44
C TYR A 524 30.27 -1.32 1.31
N TYR A 525 30.61 -2.59 1.61
CA TYR A 525 30.59 -3.70 0.66
C TYR A 525 29.17 -4.12 0.23
N LEU A 526 28.14 -3.69 0.96
CA LEU A 526 26.73 -3.81 0.57
C LEU A 526 26.28 -2.65 -0.33
N GLY A 527 27.14 -1.66 -0.60
CA GLY A 527 26.74 -0.40 -1.23
C GLY A 527 25.97 0.53 -0.33
N HIS A 528 26.09 0.39 0.97
CA HIS A 528 25.57 1.38 1.91
C HIS A 528 26.63 2.43 2.18
N ILE A 529 26.19 3.64 2.49
CA ILE A 529 27.02 4.72 3.01
C ILE A 529 26.27 5.36 4.18
N PRO A 530 26.98 5.96 5.15
CA PRO A 530 26.34 6.58 6.30
C PRO A 530 25.45 7.76 5.88
N PRO A 531 24.38 8.08 6.63
CA PRO A 531 23.52 9.22 6.34
C PRO A 531 24.33 10.51 6.29
N LEU A 532 24.35 11.19 5.14
CA LEU A 532 25.16 12.41 4.99
C LEU A 532 24.51 13.64 5.62
N ASP A 533 23.19 13.62 5.82
CA ASP A 533 22.45 14.72 6.45
C ASP A 533 22.86 14.97 7.91
N SER A 534 23.27 13.92 8.65
CA SER A 534 23.80 14.05 10.00
C SER A 534 25.23 14.62 10.02
N LEU A 535 25.98 14.44 8.92
CA LEU A 535 27.36 14.90 8.76
C LEU A 535 27.44 16.33 8.25
N LEU A 536 26.40 16.82 7.55
CA LEU A 536 26.25 18.20 7.07
C LEU A 536 24.93 18.82 7.56
N PRO A 537 24.91 19.43 8.75
CA PRO A 537 23.69 19.97 9.36
C PRO A 537 22.99 21.00 8.48
N ALA A 538 21.66 21.09 8.57
CA ALA A 538 20.82 22.03 7.81
C ALA A 538 21.18 23.51 8.05
N ASN A 539 21.83 23.83 9.18
CA ASN A 539 22.26 25.19 9.54
C ASN A 539 23.55 25.63 8.81
N THR A 540 24.13 24.80 7.95
CA THR A 540 25.29 25.17 7.14
C THR A 540 24.87 26.29 6.17
N PRO A 541 25.67 27.37 6.00
CA PRO A 541 25.33 28.53 5.16
C PRO A 541 25.44 28.20 3.65
N LEU A 542 24.62 27.27 3.19
CA LEU A 542 24.46 26.85 1.79
C LEU A 542 22.99 27.03 1.40
N ASN A 543 22.75 27.53 0.18
CA ASN A 543 21.42 27.47 -0.41
C ASN A 543 20.91 26.01 -0.41
N GLY A 544 19.65 25.77 -0.04
CA GLY A 544 19.06 24.42 0.04
C GLY A 544 19.27 23.58 -1.22
N LEU A 545 19.15 24.17 -2.41
CA LEU A 545 19.42 23.47 -3.68
C LEU A 545 20.91 23.13 -3.86
N ALA A 546 21.81 24.00 -3.41
CA ALA A 546 23.25 23.77 -3.48
C ALA A 546 23.69 22.67 -2.50
N ARG A 547 23.08 22.63 -1.31
CA ARG A 547 23.27 21.57 -0.32
C ARG A 547 22.84 20.21 -0.86
N GLU A 548 21.64 20.10 -1.41
CA GLU A 548 21.14 18.83 -1.98
C GLU A 548 22.02 18.31 -3.11
N ARG A 549 22.45 19.20 -4.03
CA ARG A 549 23.39 18.83 -5.10
C ARG A 549 24.72 18.33 -4.55
N LEU A 550 25.27 19.01 -3.53
CA LEU A 550 26.53 18.63 -2.91
C LEU A 550 26.43 17.25 -2.23
N LEU A 551 25.37 17.02 -1.47
CA LEU A 551 25.11 15.75 -0.81
C LEU A 551 24.87 14.61 -1.80
N HIS A 552 24.16 14.86 -2.90
CA HIS A 552 24.01 13.89 -4.00
C HIS A 552 25.37 13.53 -4.63
N HIS A 553 26.25 14.51 -4.83
CA HIS A 553 27.60 14.26 -5.34
C HIS A 553 28.46 13.43 -4.39
N PHE A 554 28.41 13.72 -3.09
CA PHE A 554 29.12 12.92 -2.09
C PHE A 554 28.57 11.51 -2.02
N ALA A 555 27.23 11.36 -1.97
CA ALA A 555 26.59 10.05 -1.96
C ALA A 555 27.03 9.21 -3.17
N SER A 556 27.04 9.82 -4.35
CA SER A 556 27.49 9.19 -5.59
C SER A 556 28.95 8.74 -5.53
N ASP A 557 29.87 9.62 -5.10
CA ASP A 557 31.31 9.32 -5.07
C ASP A 557 31.64 8.26 -4.02
N TRP A 558 31.09 8.40 -2.81
CA TRP A 558 31.35 7.50 -1.69
C TRP A 558 30.86 6.10 -2.03
N HIS A 559 29.65 6.01 -2.59
CA HIS A 559 29.11 4.76 -3.11
C HIS A 559 30.02 4.15 -4.18
N LEU A 560 30.42 4.93 -5.19
CA LEU A 560 31.24 4.43 -6.29
C LEU A 560 32.60 3.88 -5.82
N VAL A 561 33.27 4.55 -4.89
CA VAL A 561 34.53 4.07 -4.31
C VAL A 561 34.29 2.80 -3.50
N ALA A 562 33.23 2.76 -2.69
CA ALA A 562 32.86 1.59 -1.89
C ALA A 562 32.64 0.33 -2.75
N ILE A 563 31.82 0.41 -3.81
CA ILE A 563 31.49 -0.75 -4.65
C ILE A 563 32.70 -1.23 -5.46
N ARG A 564 33.59 -0.32 -5.86
CA ARG A 564 34.83 -0.64 -6.58
C ARG A 564 35.83 -1.35 -5.66
N LEU A 565 36.01 -0.86 -4.44
CA LEU A 565 36.86 -1.50 -3.45
C LEU A 565 36.35 -2.91 -3.11
N ALA A 566 35.06 -3.06 -2.85
CA ALA A 566 34.45 -4.36 -2.57
C ALA A 566 34.62 -5.34 -3.75
N GLY A 567 34.37 -4.89 -4.98
CA GLY A 567 34.62 -5.67 -6.18
C GLY A 567 36.09 -6.09 -6.31
N ARG A 568 37.03 -5.18 -6.04
CA ARG A 568 38.46 -5.47 -6.10
C ARG A 568 38.88 -6.52 -5.06
N ILE A 569 38.49 -6.34 -3.79
CA ILE A 569 38.78 -7.27 -2.69
C ILE A 569 38.24 -8.66 -3.01
N PHE A 570 36.96 -8.75 -3.37
CA PHE A 570 36.34 -10.06 -3.61
C PHE A 570 36.88 -10.74 -4.87
N GLY A 571 37.18 -9.97 -5.92
CA GLY A 571 37.81 -10.52 -7.12
C GLY A 571 39.20 -11.10 -6.85
N ASP A 572 40.00 -10.44 -6.00
CA ASP A 572 41.30 -10.97 -5.58
C ASP A 572 41.15 -12.23 -4.72
N TYR A 573 40.28 -12.15 -3.73
CA TYR A 573 39.94 -13.25 -2.85
C TYR A 573 39.52 -14.50 -3.63
N GLN A 574 38.61 -14.39 -4.60
CA GLN A 574 38.18 -15.52 -5.43
C GLN A 574 39.35 -16.11 -6.22
N ARG A 575 40.27 -15.28 -6.75
CA ARG A 575 41.45 -15.77 -7.46
C ARG A 575 42.39 -16.54 -6.55
N GLU A 576 42.62 -16.07 -5.33
CA GLU A 576 43.45 -16.78 -4.35
C GLU A 576 42.80 -18.11 -3.92
N MET A 577 41.49 -18.12 -3.70
CA MET A 577 40.77 -19.36 -3.36
C MET A 577 40.76 -20.36 -4.52
N ALA A 578 40.67 -19.89 -5.76
CA ALA A 578 40.79 -20.75 -6.93
C ALA A 578 42.18 -21.41 -7.03
N LYS A 579 43.26 -20.66 -6.73
CA LYS A 579 44.63 -21.21 -6.69
C LYS A 579 44.76 -22.29 -5.62
N GLN A 580 44.21 -22.07 -4.42
CA GLN A 580 44.24 -23.03 -3.33
C GLN A 580 43.43 -24.31 -3.61
N ASN A 581 42.35 -24.20 -4.41
CA ASN A 581 41.53 -25.34 -4.83
C ASN A 581 42.06 -26.08 -6.07
N THR A 582 43.15 -25.60 -6.70
CA THR A 582 43.75 -26.31 -7.84
C THR A 582 44.63 -27.43 -7.30
N PRO A 583 44.37 -28.72 -7.61
CA PRO A 583 45.18 -29.81 -7.07
C PRO A 583 46.63 -29.67 -7.50
N LEU A 584 47.55 -29.81 -6.54
CA LEU A 584 49.00 -29.99 -6.72
C LEU A 584 49.27 -31.20 -7.65
N LYS A 585 49.08 -31.04 -8.96
CA LYS A 585 49.58 -31.97 -9.97
C LYS A 585 50.98 -31.54 -10.37
N MET A 586 51.93 -32.41 -9.99
CA MET A 586 53.28 -32.56 -10.54
C MET A 586 54.32 -31.48 -10.20
N ARG A 587 55.15 -31.77 -9.19
CA ARG A 587 56.60 -31.48 -9.09
C ARG A 587 57.11 -32.16 -7.80
N GLY A 588 57.97 -33.16 -7.77
CA GLY A 588 58.57 -33.98 -8.82
C GLY A 588 59.21 -35.22 -8.16
N ARG A 589 59.01 -36.40 -8.74
CA ARG A 589 59.99 -37.49 -8.71
C ARG A 589 60.74 -37.43 -10.03
N ARG A 590 61.99 -36.99 -9.98
CA ARG A 590 63.12 -37.60 -10.68
C ARG A 590 64.33 -37.40 -9.80
#